data_AF-A0A6I1Q086-F1
#
_entry.id   AF-A0A6I1Q086-F1
#
_cell.length_a   1.000
_cell.length_b   1.000
_cell.length_c   1.000
_cell.angle_alpha   90.00
_cell.angle_beta   90.00
_cell.angle_gamma   90.00
#
_symmetry.space_group_name_H-M   'P 1'
#
loop_
_entity.id
_entity.type
_entity.pdbx_description
1 polymer ?
#
loop_
_entity_poly.entity_id
_entity_poly.type
_entity_poly.pdbx_seq_one_letter_code
_entity_poly.pdbx_strand_id
1 'polypeptide(L)'
;MVAEINGQAARAPITGISSMATRQVLAELAASYERRTGQSVAIESVGGVDAARRVENDEVFDIVVLAADAIERLSVTGYVEAASRVGLARSGIAVAVAAGATRPDIATEAALRDAILGARSIGYSTGPSGTHLLKLLERWGIAGQIASRIVKAPPGVPVGTLVARGEVALGFQQMSELIHVPGIDVLGELPAAIQSTTTFTAAICTAAPHREAARALLTFLASREADGAKLQNGMLPA
;
A
#
# COMPACT_ATOMS: atom_id res chain seq x y z
N MET A 1 -15.97 53.65 -0.05
CA MET A 1 -14.95 52.73 -0.58
C MET A 1 -15.11 51.42 0.18
N VAL A 2 -15.91 50.51 -0.36
CA VAL A 2 -16.28 49.24 0.27
C VAL A 2 -15.21 48.24 -0.17
N ALA A 3 -14.50 47.63 0.78
CA ALA A 3 -13.57 46.56 0.46
C ALA A 3 -14.38 45.30 0.14
N GLU A 4 -14.32 44.86 -1.11
CA GLU A 4 -14.82 43.54 -1.51
C GLU A 4 -13.94 42.47 -0.85
N ILE A 5 -14.48 41.83 0.18
CA ILE A 5 -13.95 40.56 0.67
C ILE A 5 -14.44 39.51 -0.34
N ASN A 6 -13.59 39.19 -1.31
CA ASN A 6 -13.80 38.04 -2.19
C ASN A 6 -13.71 36.76 -1.35
N GLY A 7 -14.83 36.37 -0.74
CA GLY A 7 -15.01 35.05 -0.15
C GLY A 7 -15.09 34.02 -1.27
N GLN A 8 -13.94 33.49 -1.69
CA GLN A 8 -13.93 32.22 -2.41
C GLN A 8 -14.54 31.18 -1.47
N ALA A 9 -15.73 30.68 -1.82
CA ALA A 9 -16.32 29.53 -1.14
C ALA A 9 -15.27 28.43 -1.05
N ALA A 10 -15.07 27.87 0.15
CA ALA A 10 -14.09 26.81 0.36
C ALA A 10 -14.38 25.67 -0.64
N ARG A 11 -13.40 25.32 -1.46
CA ARG A 11 -13.55 24.21 -2.41
C ARG A 11 -13.79 22.93 -1.61
N ALA A 12 -14.78 22.14 -2.02
CA ALA A 12 -15.01 20.83 -1.43
C ALA A 12 -13.73 19.98 -1.56
N PRO A 13 -13.37 19.18 -0.54
CA PRO A 13 -12.19 18.33 -0.59
C PRO A 13 -12.36 17.25 -1.65
N ILE A 14 -11.26 16.90 -2.34
CA ILE A 14 -11.21 15.69 -3.16
C ILE A 14 -11.19 14.50 -2.20
N THR A 15 -12.12 13.56 -2.34
CA THR A 15 -12.16 12.37 -1.48
C THR A 15 -11.55 11.16 -2.18
N GLY A 16 -10.92 10.27 -1.42
CA GLY A 16 -10.41 9.04 -1.99
C GLY A 16 -10.38 7.89 -1.01
N ILE A 17 -10.27 6.69 -1.56
CA ILE A 17 -10.05 5.46 -0.79
C ILE A 17 -8.85 4.70 -1.33
N SER A 18 -8.07 4.10 -0.44
CA SER A 18 -6.84 3.40 -0.82
C SER A 18 -6.52 2.20 0.05
N SER A 19 -5.55 1.41 -0.41
CA SER A 19 -4.97 0.34 0.41
C SER A 19 -4.00 0.89 1.48
N MET A 20 -3.85 0.16 2.59
CA MET A 20 -2.88 0.49 3.64
C MET A 20 -1.45 0.68 3.12
N ALA A 21 -1.04 -0.06 2.09
CA ALA A 21 0.31 0.04 1.52
C ALA A 21 0.66 1.43 1.01
N THR A 22 -0.33 2.19 0.52
CA THR A 22 -0.14 3.54 -0.02
C THR A 22 -0.43 4.65 0.98
N ARG A 23 -0.80 4.33 2.22
CA ARG A 23 -1.29 5.31 3.22
C ARG A 23 -0.31 6.46 3.46
N GLN A 24 0.95 6.14 3.76
CA GLN A 24 1.93 7.16 4.18
C GLN A 24 2.32 8.06 3.01
N VAL A 25 2.62 7.47 1.84
CA VAL A 25 2.92 8.23 0.62
C VAL A 25 1.75 9.10 0.17
N LEU A 26 0.50 8.61 0.24
CA LEU A 26 -0.67 9.41 -0.12
C LEU A 26 -0.94 10.53 0.87
N ALA A 27 -0.71 10.32 2.17
CA ALA A 27 -0.83 11.38 3.17
C ALA A 27 0.18 12.52 2.93
N GLU A 28 1.44 12.18 2.63
CA GLU A 28 2.47 13.16 2.32
C GLU A 28 2.17 13.91 1.02
N LEU A 29 1.78 13.20 -0.04
CA LEU A 29 1.44 13.78 -1.33
C LEU A 29 0.18 14.65 -1.26
N ALA A 30 -0.85 14.23 -0.51
CA ALA A 30 -2.05 15.03 -0.28
C ALA A 30 -1.71 16.36 0.42
N ALA A 31 -0.90 16.31 1.48
CA ALA A 31 -0.45 17.52 2.18
C ALA A 31 0.41 18.43 1.27
N SER A 32 1.25 17.85 0.42
CA SER A 32 2.04 18.59 -0.57
C SER A 32 1.16 19.27 -1.62
N TYR A 33 0.16 18.55 -2.15
CA TYR A 33 -0.80 19.08 -3.12
C TYR A 33 -1.62 20.23 -2.54
N GLU A 34 -2.11 20.08 -1.30
CA GLU A 34 -2.89 21.11 -0.62
C GLU A 34 -2.07 22.39 -0.40
N ARG A 35 -0.81 22.27 0.09
CA ARG A 35 0.08 23.43 0.23
C ARG A 35 0.33 24.18 -1.10
N ARG A 36 0.36 23.45 -2.21
CA ARG A 36 0.65 24.01 -3.54
C ARG A 36 -0.55 24.66 -4.21
N THR A 37 -1.74 24.13 -3.98
CA THR A 37 -2.93 24.46 -4.78
C THR A 37 -4.08 25.06 -3.97
N GLY A 38 -4.03 24.96 -2.64
CA GLY A 38 -5.15 25.26 -1.75
C GLY A 38 -6.31 24.28 -1.85
N GLN A 39 -6.21 23.21 -2.67
CA GLN A 39 -7.22 22.16 -2.78
C GLN A 39 -6.95 21.08 -1.74
N SER A 40 -7.88 20.91 -0.79
CA SER A 40 -7.77 19.85 0.20
C SER A 40 -8.08 18.47 -0.41
N VAL A 41 -7.41 17.45 0.13
CA VAL A 41 -7.48 16.06 -0.31
C VAL A 41 -7.62 15.16 0.92
N ALA A 42 -8.70 14.39 1.00
CA ALA A 42 -8.98 13.48 2.10
C ALA A 42 -9.02 12.03 1.59
N ILE A 43 -7.97 11.26 1.88
CA ILE A 43 -7.86 9.86 1.45
C ILE A 43 -7.98 8.94 2.67
N GLU A 44 -9.01 8.09 2.67
CA GLU A 44 -9.15 7.01 3.62
C GLU A 44 -8.29 5.81 3.19
N SER A 45 -7.58 5.18 4.13
CA SER A 45 -6.76 3.99 3.85
C SER A 45 -7.27 2.81 4.66
N VAL A 46 -7.65 1.73 3.97
CA VAL A 46 -8.20 0.51 4.56
C VAL A 46 -7.55 -0.73 3.93
N GLY A 47 -8.00 -1.94 4.30
CA GLY A 47 -7.57 -3.16 3.60
C GLY A 47 -7.97 -3.08 2.12
N GLY A 48 -7.07 -3.40 1.18
CA GLY A 48 -7.33 -3.21 -0.26
C GLY A 48 -8.57 -3.94 -0.79
N VAL A 49 -8.89 -5.12 -0.23
CA VAL A 49 -10.12 -5.86 -0.55
C VAL A 49 -11.37 -5.10 -0.08
N ASP A 50 -11.30 -4.45 1.08
CA ASP A 50 -12.40 -3.65 1.61
C ASP A 50 -12.60 -2.36 0.82
N ALA A 51 -11.50 -1.69 0.46
CA ALA A 51 -11.54 -0.52 -0.41
C ALA A 51 -12.20 -0.81 -1.76
N ALA A 52 -11.81 -1.92 -2.41
CA ALA A 52 -12.45 -2.35 -3.67
C ALA A 52 -13.95 -2.60 -3.50
N ARG A 53 -14.34 -3.33 -2.44
CA ARG A 53 -15.75 -3.63 -2.15
C ARG A 53 -16.58 -2.37 -1.93
N ARG A 54 -16.04 -1.37 -1.23
CA ARG A 54 -16.74 -0.09 -0.98
C ARG A 54 -16.99 0.67 -2.29
N VAL A 55 -16.01 0.68 -3.18
CA VAL A 55 -16.17 1.24 -4.54
C VAL A 55 -17.21 0.44 -5.36
N GLU A 56 -17.21 -0.90 -5.28
CA GLU A 56 -18.20 -1.76 -5.94
C GLU A 56 -19.63 -1.60 -5.40
N ASN A 57 -19.76 -1.14 -4.15
CA ASN A 57 -21.03 -0.85 -3.50
C ASN A 57 -21.49 0.61 -3.72
N ASP A 58 -20.93 1.31 -4.72
CA ASP A 58 -21.25 2.69 -5.09
C ASP A 58 -21.04 3.71 -3.96
N GLU A 59 -20.16 3.43 -3.00
CA GLU A 59 -19.75 4.43 -2.03
C GLU A 59 -19.00 5.58 -2.75
N VAL A 60 -19.35 6.81 -2.39
CA VAL A 60 -18.92 7.99 -3.15
C VAL A 60 -17.50 8.41 -2.78
N PHE A 61 -16.58 8.17 -3.71
CA PHE A 61 -15.20 8.68 -3.69
C PHE A 61 -14.86 9.36 -5.02
N ASP A 62 -13.98 10.36 -5.01
CA ASP A 62 -13.46 10.92 -6.26
C ASP A 62 -12.39 10.01 -6.88
N ILE A 63 -11.50 9.44 -6.05
CA ILE A 63 -10.40 8.58 -6.52
C ILE A 63 -10.29 7.29 -5.71
N VAL A 64 -9.74 6.25 -6.33
CA VAL A 64 -9.33 5.00 -5.68
C VAL A 64 -7.89 4.67 -6.01
N VAL A 65 -7.11 4.23 -5.02
CA VAL A 65 -5.69 3.83 -5.18
C VAL A 65 -5.45 2.43 -4.64
N LEU A 66 -5.25 1.46 -5.53
CA LEU A 66 -5.10 0.04 -5.19
C LEU A 66 -4.00 -0.62 -6.03
N ALA A 67 -3.73 -1.90 -5.78
CA ALA A 67 -2.91 -2.72 -6.67
C ALA A 67 -3.50 -2.72 -8.09
N ALA A 68 -2.65 -2.69 -9.11
CA ALA A 68 -3.04 -2.53 -10.51
C ALA A 68 -4.07 -3.58 -10.98
N ASP A 69 -3.99 -4.81 -10.49
CA ASP A 69 -4.94 -5.88 -10.80
C ASP A 69 -6.34 -5.60 -10.22
N ALA A 70 -6.43 -4.99 -9.04
CA ALA A 70 -7.70 -4.56 -8.46
C ALA A 70 -8.31 -3.39 -9.23
N ILE A 71 -7.49 -2.41 -9.63
CA ILE A 71 -7.95 -1.30 -10.48
C ILE A 71 -8.40 -1.80 -11.86
N GLU A 72 -7.69 -2.76 -12.46
CA GLU A 72 -8.11 -3.40 -13.70
C GLU A 72 -9.49 -4.05 -13.56
N ARG A 73 -9.71 -4.82 -12.48
CA ARG A 73 -11.04 -5.42 -12.21
C ARG A 73 -12.13 -4.35 -12.11
N LEU A 74 -11.93 -3.31 -11.29
CA LEU A 74 -12.88 -2.21 -11.15
C LEU A 74 -13.14 -1.47 -12.48
N SER A 75 -12.13 -1.40 -13.35
CA SER A 75 -12.24 -0.79 -14.67
C SER A 75 -13.08 -1.65 -15.61
N VAL A 76 -12.86 -2.97 -15.63
CA VAL A 76 -13.62 -3.91 -16.43
C VAL A 76 -15.09 -3.97 -15.98
N THR A 77 -15.34 -3.84 -14.68
CA THR A 77 -16.69 -3.84 -14.09
C THR A 77 -17.36 -2.46 -14.07
N GLY A 78 -16.68 -1.41 -14.55
CA GLY A 78 -17.28 -0.08 -14.77
C GLY A 78 -17.34 0.85 -13.55
N TYR A 79 -16.67 0.49 -12.44
CA TYR A 79 -16.64 1.33 -11.22
C TYR A 79 -15.57 2.43 -11.24
N VAL A 80 -14.64 2.39 -12.20
CA VAL A 80 -13.66 3.46 -12.42
C VAL A 80 -13.57 3.85 -13.90
N GLU A 81 -13.19 5.09 -14.17
CA GLU A 81 -12.93 5.58 -15.53
C GLU A 81 -11.64 4.95 -16.06
N ALA A 82 -11.75 4.02 -17.01
CA ALA A 82 -10.60 3.28 -17.57
C ALA A 82 -9.47 4.18 -18.12
N ALA A 83 -9.84 5.32 -18.73
CA ALA A 83 -8.92 6.30 -19.30
C ALA A 83 -8.18 7.13 -18.23
N SER A 84 -8.65 7.11 -16.97
CA SER A 84 -8.06 7.88 -15.88
C SER A 84 -6.94 7.13 -15.15
N ARG A 85 -6.71 5.84 -15.44
CA ARG A 85 -5.78 5.00 -14.69
C ARG A 85 -4.35 5.49 -14.86
N VAL A 86 -3.67 5.76 -13.74
CA VAL A 86 -2.28 6.18 -13.71
C VAL A 86 -1.48 5.34 -12.72
N GLY A 87 -0.33 4.82 -13.15
CA GLY A 87 0.63 4.18 -12.27
C GLY A 87 1.18 5.21 -11.29
N LEU A 88 1.14 4.88 -10.00
CA LEU A 88 1.62 5.77 -8.94
C LEU A 88 3.03 5.38 -8.49
N ALA A 89 3.13 4.16 -7.98
CA ALA A 89 4.32 3.67 -7.31
C ALA A 89 4.40 2.14 -7.36
N ARG A 90 5.59 1.60 -7.11
CA ARG A 90 5.89 0.18 -7.04
C ARG A 90 6.52 -0.13 -5.69
N SER A 91 6.06 -1.19 -5.01
CA SER A 91 6.64 -1.63 -3.75
C SER A 91 6.98 -3.12 -3.80
N GLY A 92 8.16 -3.46 -3.26
CA GLY A 92 8.61 -4.82 -3.07
C GLY A 92 8.13 -5.39 -1.73
N ILE A 93 8.08 -6.72 -1.66
CA ILE A 93 7.84 -7.43 -0.42
C ILE A 93 9.14 -7.45 0.38
N ALA A 94 9.05 -7.16 1.67
CA ALA A 94 10.18 -7.08 2.59
C ALA A 94 9.96 -7.95 3.84
N VAL A 95 11.05 -8.24 4.53
CA VAL A 95 11.11 -9.06 5.74
C VAL A 95 11.49 -8.19 6.93
N ALA A 96 10.81 -8.39 8.05
CA ALA A 96 11.10 -7.71 9.31
C ALA A 96 11.22 -8.68 10.49
N VAL A 97 12.02 -8.28 11.48
CA VAL A 97 12.16 -8.91 12.80
C VAL A 97 11.99 -7.85 13.88
N ALA A 98 11.80 -8.25 15.14
CA ALA A 98 11.77 -7.30 16.25
C ALA A 98 13.13 -6.57 16.35
N ALA A 99 13.11 -5.30 16.74
CA ALA A 99 14.34 -4.51 16.84
C ALA A 99 15.36 -5.18 17.78
N GLY A 100 16.60 -5.32 17.31
CA GLY A 100 17.69 -5.98 18.06
C GLY A 100 17.62 -7.51 18.09
N ALA A 101 16.64 -8.13 17.44
CA ALA A 101 16.61 -9.58 17.29
C ALA A 101 17.72 -10.08 16.34
N THR A 102 18.04 -11.37 16.43
CA THR A 102 18.94 -12.02 15.47
C THR A 102 18.40 -11.85 14.05
N ARG A 103 19.25 -11.39 13.14
CA ARG A 103 18.93 -11.19 11.72
C ARG A 103 19.24 -12.48 10.96
N PRO A 104 18.24 -13.29 10.54
CA PRO A 104 18.51 -14.44 9.70
C PRO A 104 18.98 -14.00 8.31
N ASP A 105 19.69 -14.90 7.64
CA ASP A 105 20.06 -14.69 6.24
C ASP A 105 18.82 -14.80 5.34
N ILE A 106 18.63 -13.81 4.48
CA ILE A 106 17.55 -13.73 3.50
C ILE A 106 18.07 -13.44 2.09
N ALA A 107 19.38 -13.54 1.84
CA ALA A 107 20.01 -13.09 0.60
C ALA A 107 19.67 -13.97 -0.62
N THR A 108 19.29 -15.22 -0.39
CA THR A 108 18.92 -16.18 -1.44
C THR A 108 17.57 -16.81 -1.13
N GLU A 109 16.93 -17.38 -2.16
CA GLU A 109 15.69 -18.14 -1.98
C GLU A 109 15.86 -19.29 -0.97
N ALA A 110 16.96 -20.01 -1.04
CA ALA A 110 17.27 -21.10 -0.11
C ALA A 110 17.45 -20.59 1.33
N ALA A 111 18.24 -19.53 1.52
CA ALA A 111 18.45 -18.93 2.84
C ALA A 111 17.15 -18.42 3.46
N LEU A 112 16.30 -17.75 2.68
CA LEU A 112 15.00 -17.29 3.15
C LEU A 112 14.08 -18.46 3.51
N ARG A 113 14.03 -19.51 2.69
CA ARG A 113 13.26 -20.72 2.98
C ARG A 113 13.70 -21.35 4.30
N ASP A 114 15.01 -21.45 4.54
CA ASP A 114 15.56 -22.02 5.77
C ASP A 114 15.29 -21.11 6.98
N ALA A 115 15.36 -19.79 6.81
CA ALA A 115 14.96 -18.82 7.84
C ALA A 115 13.48 -18.99 8.25
N ILE A 116 12.57 -19.18 7.28
CA ILE A 116 11.16 -19.45 7.53
C ILE A 116 10.99 -20.79 8.26
N LEU A 117 11.70 -21.83 7.83
CA LEU A 117 11.65 -23.14 8.47
C LEU A 117 12.13 -23.09 9.93
N GLY A 118 13.14 -22.28 10.23
CA GLY A 118 13.69 -22.11 11.58
C GLY A 118 12.93 -21.15 12.49
N ALA A 119 12.09 -20.26 11.95
CA ALA A 119 11.44 -19.22 12.75
C ALA A 119 10.27 -19.74 13.60
N ARG A 120 10.20 -19.34 14.88
CA ARG A 120 9.12 -19.79 15.79
C ARG A 120 7.71 -19.39 15.35
N SER A 121 7.56 -18.27 14.63
CA SER A 121 6.29 -17.78 14.10
C SER A 121 6.51 -16.83 12.92
N ILE A 122 5.58 -16.85 11.96
CA ILE A 122 5.65 -16.12 10.69
C ILE A 122 4.38 -15.29 10.50
N GLY A 123 4.50 -13.97 10.47
CA GLY A 123 3.43 -13.03 10.17
C GLY A 123 3.35 -12.68 8.69
N TYR A 124 2.14 -12.62 8.13
CA TYR A 124 1.92 -12.18 6.75
C TYR A 124 0.66 -11.31 6.60
N SER A 125 0.65 -10.46 5.58
CA SER A 125 -0.45 -9.51 5.31
C SER A 125 -1.63 -10.18 4.59
N THR A 126 -2.76 -9.49 4.47
CA THR A 126 -3.89 -9.97 3.64
C THR A 126 -3.83 -9.55 2.17
N GLY A 127 -2.90 -8.65 1.82
CA GLY A 127 -2.79 -8.07 0.49
C GLY A 127 -1.94 -8.90 -0.49
N PRO A 128 -1.45 -8.28 -1.57
CA PRO A 128 -0.61 -8.94 -2.58
C PRO A 128 0.63 -9.63 -1.98
N SER A 129 1.26 -9.02 -0.97
CA SER A 129 2.46 -9.57 -0.33
C SER A 129 2.18 -10.90 0.39
N GLY A 130 1.09 -10.99 1.13
CA GLY A 130 0.68 -12.22 1.78
C GLY A 130 0.24 -13.31 0.81
N THR A 131 -0.52 -12.94 -0.22
CA THR A 131 -0.94 -13.88 -1.29
C THR A 131 0.27 -14.48 -1.99
N HIS A 132 1.29 -13.66 -2.28
CA HIS A 132 2.54 -14.12 -2.87
C HIS A 132 3.32 -15.04 -1.93
N LEU A 133 3.47 -14.67 -0.67
CA LEU A 133 4.15 -15.51 0.33
C LEU A 133 3.51 -16.90 0.42
N LEU A 134 2.18 -16.99 0.52
CA LEU A 134 1.50 -18.29 0.62
C LEU A 134 1.80 -19.18 -0.60
N LYS A 135 1.80 -18.63 -1.82
CA LYS A 135 2.18 -19.36 -3.03
C LYS A 135 3.64 -19.83 -3.01
N LEU A 136 4.57 -19.02 -2.46
CA LEU A 136 5.96 -19.43 -2.29
C LEU A 136 6.08 -20.63 -1.33
N LEU A 137 5.38 -20.57 -0.20
CA LEU A 137 5.38 -21.64 0.81
C LEU A 137 4.83 -22.96 0.27
N GLU A 138 3.78 -22.89 -0.55
CA GLU A 138 3.23 -24.04 -1.29
C GLU A 138 4.22 -24.57 -2.31
N ARG A 139 4.83 -23.70 -3.13
CA ARG A 139 5.82 -24.08 -4.14
C ARG A 139 7.03 -24.78 -3.52
N TRP A 140 7.47 -24.33 -2.35
CA TRP A 140 8.57 -24.97 -1.61
C TRP A 140 8.17 -26.27 -0.91
N GLY A 141 6.88 -26.62 -0.88
CA GLY A 141 6.37 -27.81 -0.19
C GLY A 141 6.44 -27.73 1.33
N ILE A 142 6.58 -26.53 1.91
CA ILE A 142 6.76 -26.36 3.37
C ILE A 142 5.50 -25.88 4.10
N ALA A 143 4.42 -25.55 3.36
CA ALA A 143 3.19 -25.02 3.94
C ALA A 143 2.65 -25.89 5.10
N GLY A 144 2.61 -27.21 4.93
CA GLY A 144 2.18 -28.14 5.99
C GLY A 144 3.10 -28.14 7.23
N GLN A 145 4.41 -28.00 7.03
CA GLN A 145 5.41 -28.01 8.11
C GLN A 145 5.35 -26.74 8.98
N ILE A 146 4.87 -25.62 8.42
CA ILE A 146 4.81 -24.33 9.12
C ILE A 146 3.39 -23.91 9.51
N ALA A 147 2.37 -24.72 9.21
CA ALA A 147 0.96 -24.36 9.35
C ALA A 147 0.59 -23.87 10.76
N SER A 148 1.16 -24.46 11.81
CA SER A 148 0.91 -24.06 13.20
C SER A 148 1.64 -22.79 13.63
N ARG A 149 2.56 -22.26 12.81
CA ARG A 149 3.41 -21.10 13.10
C ARG A 149 3.04 -19.86 12.30
N ILE A 150 2.19 -20.00 11.29
CA ILE A 150 1.81 -18.88 10.43
C ILE A 150 0.65 -18.09 11.03
N VAL A 151 0.78 -16.77 11.05
CA VAL A 151 -0.17 -15.83 11.62
C VAL A 151 -0.54 -14.80 10.56
N LYS A 152 -1.83 -14.74 10.21
CA LYS A 152 -2.34 -13.69 9.32
C LYS A 152 -2.57 -12.42 10.13
N ALA A 153 -2.01 -11.30 9.67
CA ALA A 153 -2.32 -10.01 10.28
C ALA A 153 -3.82 -9.67 10.12
N PRO A 154 -4.47 -9.12 11.15
CA PRO A 154 -5.82 -8.60 11.03
C PRO A 154 -5.92 -7.49 9.96
N PRO A 155 -7.08 -7.31 9.32
CA PRO A 155 -7.27 -6.21 8.38
C PRO A 155 -6.90 -4.85 9.00
N GLY A 156 -6.16 -4.03 8.25
CA GLY A 156 -5.73 -2.69 8.70
C GLY A 156 -4.54 -2.69 9.67
N VAL A 157 -4.09 -3.84 10.17
CA VAL A 157 -2.95 -3.93 11.09
C VAL A 157 -1.68 -4.28 10.29
N PRO A 158 -0.61 -3.45 10.32
CA PRO A 158 0.67 -3.80 9.73
C PRO A 158 1.26 -5.06 10.40
N VAL A 159 1.80 -5.98 9.62
CA VAL A 159 2.55 -7.16 10.10
C VAL A 159 3.68 -6.74 11.02
N GLY A 160 4.35 -5.62 10.72
CA GLY A 160 5.38 -5.05 11.60
C GLY A 160 4.89 -4.79 13.03
N THR A 161 3.60 -4.48 13.24
CA THR A 161 3.04 -4.29 14.58
C THR A 161 3.01 -5.61 15.37
N LEU A 162 2.71 -6.72 14.72
CA LEU A 162 2.74 -8.05 15.34
C LEU A 162 4.19 -8.43 15.69
N VAL A 163 5.14 -8.08 14.82
CA VAL A 163 6.58 -8.27 15.04
C VAL A 163 7.04 -7.47 16.26
N ALA A 164 6.73 -6.17 16.31
CA ALA A 164 7.10 -5.28 17.41
C ALA A 164 6.54 -5.73 18.76
N ARG A 165 5.37 -6.37 18.78
CA ARG A 165 4.74 -6.95 19.97
C ARG A 165 5.28 -8.33 20.34
N GLY A 166 6.16 -8.91 19.52
CA GLY A 166 6.70 -10.24 19.72
C GLY A 166 5.72 -11.39 19.44
N GLU A 167 4.56 -11.09 18.84
CA GLU A 167 3.54 -12.07 18.43
C GLU A 167 4.05 -12.94 17.28
N VAL A 168 4.82 -12.33 16.35
CA VAL A 168 5.48 -13.04 15.25
C VAL A 168 6.98 -12.77 15.25
N ALA A 169 7.79 -13.78 14.89
CA ALA A 169 9.25 -13.64 14.86
C ALA A 169 9.77 -13.12 13.51
N LEU A 170 9.16 -13.54 12.40
CA LEU A 170 9.41 -13.02 11.06
C LEU A 170 8.14 -12.43 10.47
N GLY A 171 8.19 -11.20 9.99
CA GLY A 171 7.07 -10.53 9.32
C GLY A 171 7.33 -10.30 7.84
N PHE A 172 6.32 -10.54 7.01
CA PHE A 172 6.36 -10.34 5.56
C PHE A 172 5.25 -9.40 5.10
N GLN A 173 5.61 -8.26 4.50
CA GLN A 173 4.66 -7.27 3.99
C GLN A 173 5.30 -6.37 2.92
N GLN A 174 4.55 -5.45 2.32
CA GLN A 174 5.12 -4.42 1.45
C GLN A 174 6.12 -3.56 2.25
N MET A 175 7.23 -3.18 1.62
CA MET A 175 8.27 -2.34 2.21
C MET A 175 7.68 -1.05 2.81
N SER A 176 6.77 -0.40 2.07
CA SER A 176 6.12 0.85 2.47
C SER A 176 5.28 0.75 3.75
N GLU A 177 4.88 -0.46 4.16
CA GLU A 177 4.14 -0.67 5.40
C GLU A 177 5.06 -0.95 6.58
N LEU A 178 6.26 -1.47 6.33
CA LEU A 178 7.21 -1.86 7.37
C LEU A 178 8.11 -0.71 7.80
N ILE A 179 8.61 0.11 6.88
CA ILE A 179 9.62 1.15 7.19
C ILE A 179 9.16 2.22 8.19
N HIS A 180 7.84 2.35 8.41
CA HIS A 180 7.26 3.31 9.33
C HIS A 180 6.87 2.70 10.69
N VAL A 181 7.10 1.40 10.90
CA VAL A 181 6.74 0.73 12.15
C VAL A 181 7.89 0.83 13.16
N PRO A 182 7.68 1.42 14.35
CA PRO A 182 8.69 1.41 15.39
C PRO A 182 8.84 0.02 16.03
N GLY A 183 10.02 -0.27 16.56
CA GLY A 183 10.27 -1.52 17.29
C GLY A 183 10.55 -2.74 16.39
N ILE A 184 10.80 -2.53 15.11
CA ILE A 184 11.24 -3.58 14.17
C ILE A 184 12.54 -3.18 13.46
N ASP A 185 13.28 -4.20 13.03
CA ASP A 185 14.35 -4.07 12.04
C ASP A 185 13.86 -4.63 10.71
N VAL A 186 13.90 -3.82 9.65
CA VAL A 186 13.67 -4.29 8.28
C VAL A 186 14.97 -4.90 7.76
N LEU A 187 14.90 -6.17 7.36
CA LEU A 187 16.05 -6.94 6.88
C LEU A 187 16.39 -6.63 5.43
N GLY A 188 15.39 -6.22 4.65
CA GLY A 188 15.49 -5.97 3.22
C GLY A 188 14.31 -6.57 2.47
N GLU A 189 14.32 -6.39 1.15
CA GLU A 189 13.37 -7.01 0.24
C GLU A 189 13.65 -8.51 0.04
N LEU A 190 12.64 -9.25 -0.44
CA LEU A 190 12.85 -10.62 -0.91
C LEU A 190 13.91 -10.66 -2.04
N PRO A 191 14.70 -11.74 -2.14
CA PRO A 191 15.59 -11.97 -3.27
C PRO A 191 14.87 -11.82 -4.62
N ALA A 192 15.55 -11.23 -5.61
CA ALA A 192 14.97 -10.94 -6.91
C ALA A 192 14.30 -12.15 -7.59
N ALA A 193 14.88 -13.35 -7.42
CA ALA A 193 14.34 -14.61 -7.98
C ALA A 193 12.94 -14.98 -7.46
N ILE A 194 12.54 -14.46 -6.29
CA ILE A 194 11.26 -14.74 -5.64
C ILE A 194 10.48 -13.49 -5.25
N GLN A 195 10.93 -12.31 -5.67
CA GLN A 195 10.23 -11.06 -5.42
C GLN A 195 8.97 -10.98 -6.29
N SER A 196 7.94 -10.31 -5.77
CA SER A 196 6.79 -9.84 -6.53
C SER A 196 6.55 -8.37 -6.23
N THR A 197 6.94 -7.51 -7.17
CA THR A 197 6.72 -6.07 -7.07
C THR A 197 5.26 -5.74 -7.36
N THR A 198 4.60 -5.08 -6.41
CA THR A 198 3.22 -4.61 -6.58
C THR A 198 3.23 -3.21 -7.16
N THR A 199 2.61 -3.03 -8.32
CA THR A 199 2.34 -1.69 -8.87
C THR A 199 1.02 -1.18 -8.33
N PHE A 200 1.04 -0.02 -7.69
CA PHE A 200 -0.15 0.69 -7.22
C PHE A 200 -0.58 1.72 -8.26
N THR A 201 -1.87 1.71 -8.58
CA THR A 201 -2.48 2.54 -9.62
C THR A 201 -3.61 3.36 -8.98
N ALA A 202 -3.72 4.61 -9.41
CA ALA A 202 -4.84 5.49 -9.08
C ALA A 202 -5.83 5.55 -10.25
N ALA A 203 -7.12 5.68 -9.96
CA ALA A 203 -8.16 5.91 -10.96
C ALA A 203 -9.27 6.80 -10.38
N ILE A 204 -9.99 7.50 -11.25
CA ILE A 204 -11.19 8.26 -10.90
C ILE A 204 -12.37 7.27 -10.81
N CYS A 205 -13.10 7.30 -9.70
CA CYS A 205 -14.29 6.47 -9.54
C CYS A 205 -15.42 6.97 -10.44
N THR A 206 -16.24 6.06 -10.98
CA THR A 206 -17.39 6.45 -11.82
C THR A 206 -18.38 7.33 -11.05
N ALA A 207 -18.52 7.11 -9.73
CA ALA A 207 -19.37 7.90 -8.83
C ALA A 207 -18.79 9.28 -8.44
N ALA A 208 -17.60 9.64 -8.91
CA ALA A 208 -16.88 10.86 -8.50
C ALA A 208 -17.66 12.16 -8.80
N PRO A 209 -17.98 12.98 -7.78
CA PRO A 209 -18.58 14.31 -7.98
C PRO A 209 -17.59 15.36 -8.51
N HIS A 210 -16.28 15.24 -8.24
CA HIS A 210 -15.26 16.25 -8.54
C HIS A 210 -14.23 15.79 -9.59
N ARG A 211 -14.68 15.26 -10.73
CA ARG A 211 -13.83 14.62 -11.76
C ARG A 211 -12.65 15.46 -12.25
N GLU A 212 -12.86 16.75 -12.51
CA GLU A 212 -11.78 17.64 -12.97
C GLU A 212 -10.69 17.84 -11.90
N ALA A 213 -11.11 18.04 -10.64
CA ALA A 213 -10.19 18.16 -9.52
C ALA A 213 -9.43 16.84 -9.27
N ALA A 214 -10.13 15.70 -9.36
CA ALA A 214 -9.55 14.37 -9.27
C ALA A 214 -8.50 14.12 -10.37
N ARG A 215 -8.77 14.53 -11.61
CA ARG A 215 -7.84 14.43 -12.75
C ARG A 215 -6.58 15.25 -12.54
N ALA A 216 -6.73 16.47 -12.02
CA ALA A 216 -5.59 17.31 -11.65
C ALA A 216 -4.75 16.69 -10.52
N LEU A 217 -5.39 16.09 -9.53
CA LEU A 217 -4.70 15.36 -8.45
C LEU A 217 -3.93 14.14 -9.02
N LEU A 218 -4.56 13.29 -9.83
CA LEU A 218 -3.90 12.12 -10.44
C LEU A 218 -2.68 12.53 -11.28
N THR A 219 -2.77 13.64 -12.00
CA THR A 219 -1.66 14.20 -12.77
C THR A 219 -0.49 14.56 -11.86
N PHE A 220 -0.75 15.19 -10.71
CA PHE A 220 0.27 15.49 -9.71
C PHE A 220 0.85 14.22 -9.07
N LEU A 221 0.01 13.27 -8.67
CA LEU A 221 0.46 12.03 -8.03
C LEU A 221 1.41 11.22 -8.95
N ALA A 222 1.16 11.26 -10.26
CA ALA A 222 2.01 10.62 -11.27
C ALA A 222 3.22 11.48 -11.72
N SER A 223 3.37 12.72 -11.23
CA SER A 223 4.43 13.62 -11.67
C SER A 223 5.79 13.27 -11.05
N ARG A 224 6.87 13.72 -11.70
CA ARG A 224 8.24 13.61 -11.16
C ARG A 224 8.42 14.32 -9.83
N GLU A 225 7.59 15.32 -9.56
CA GLU A 225 7.65 16.08 -8.30
C GLU A 225 7.17 15.23 -7.12
N ALA A 226 6.35 14.21 -7.37
CA ALA A 226 5.90 13.25 -6.38
C ALA A 226 6.93 12.14 -6.10
N ASP A 227 7.96 11.96 -6.95
CA ASP A 227 8.87 10.82 -6.87
C ASP A 227 9.72 10.82 -5.60
N GLY A 228 10.09 11.99 -5.09
CA GLY A 228 10.82 12.11 -3.82
C GLY A 228 10.03 11.52 -2.65
N ALA A 229 8.74 11.84 -2.56
CA ALA A 229 7.86 11.29 -1.52
C ALA A 229 7.70 9.76 -1.66
N LYS A 230 7.56 9.25 -2.90
CA LYS A 230 7.47 7.80 -3.15
C LYS A 230 8.71 7.08 -2.60
N LEU A 231 9.91 7.58 -2.93
CA LEU A 231 11.18 7.00 -2.50
C LEU A 231 11.35 7.05 -0.98
N GLN A 232 11.02 8.18 -0.35
CA GLN A 232 11.07 8.33 1.11
C GLN A 232 10.13 7.36 1.84
N ASN A 233 9.01 7.00 1.20
CA ASN A 233 8.03 6.04 1.72
C ASN A 233 8.28 4.61 1.21
N GLY A 234 9.51 4.27 0.79
CA GLY A 234 9.90 2.90 0.46
C GLY A 234 9.24 2.35 -0.80
N MET A 235 8.90 3.24 -1.75
CA MET A 235 8.34 2.88 -3.04
C MET A 235 9.13 3.50 -4.19
N LEU A 236 9.21 2.77 -5.31
CA LEU A 236 9.74 3.30 -6.56
C LEU A 236 8.63 4.02 -7.34
N PRO A 237 8.90 5.11 -8.06
CA PRO A 237 7.97 5.66 -9.06
C PRO A 237 7.55 4.61 -10.09
N ALA A 238 6.26 4.59 -10.46
CA ALA A 238 5.71 3.67 -11.46
C ALA A 238 6.16 3.97 -12.89
#